data_AF-A0A418APZ3-F1
#
_entry.id   AF-A0A418APZ3-F1
#
_cell.length_a   1.000
_cell.length_b   1.000
_cell.length_c   1.000
_cell.angle_alpha   90.00
_cell.angle_beta   90.00
_cell.angle_gamma   90.00
#
_symmetry.space_group_name_H-M   'P 1'
#
loop_
_entity.id
_entity.type
_entity.pdbx_description
1 polymer ?
#
loop_
_entity_poly.entity_id
_entity_poly.type
_entity_poly.pdbx_seq_one_letter_code
_entity_poly.pdbx_strand_id
1 'polypeptide(L)'
;MSAALSLAVLAMDPVHDWVHSCSPLAVICLSLSTGYFIYDFYDMVVGNLYVRAHGILVHHIMVTLCYVLALHYKVAVPYLVVMLLLEINSVWLHARKLLSMVGFTLRNRVYAMSWHALWLTFYTTRVLLPLAVHVGVYVGCNKAYSKEKKQLKVA
;
A
#
# COMPACT_ATOMS: atom_id res chain seq x y z
N MET A 1 10.78 2.22 2.99
CA MET A 1 11.52 1.15 2.26
C MET A 1 10.57 0.38 1.34
N SER A 2 9.46 -0.13 1.86
CA SER A 2 8.47 -0.91 1.12
C SER A 2 7.93 -0.21 -0.13
N ALA A 3 7.59 1.09 -0.05
CA ALA A 3 7.12 1.85 -1.22
C ALA A 3 8.13 1.92 -2.38
N ALA A 4 9.43 2.00 -2.07
CA ALA A 4 10.47 2.01 -3.11
C ALA A 4 10.64 0.62 -3.72
N LEU A 5 10.60 -0.43 -2.90
CA LEU A 5 10.64 -1.81 -3.35
C LEU A 5 9.44 -2.14 -4.24
N SER A 6 8.23 -1.70 -3.88
CA SER A 6 7.05 -1.88 -4.71
C SER A 6 7.14 -1.16 -6.05
N LEU A 7 7.68 0.07 -6.10
CA LEU A 7 7.91 0.76 -7.37
C LEU A 7 8.88 -0.01 -8.27
N ALA A 8 9.97 -0.53 -7.70
CA ALA A 8 10.95 -1.31 -8.45
C ALA A 8 10.33 -2.59 -9.02
N VAL A 9 9.55 -3.33 -8.22
CA VAL A 9 8.86 -4.55 -8.67
C VAL A 9 7.85 -4.24 -9.76
N LEU A 10 7.03 -3.20 -9.61
CA LEU A 10 6.04 -2.80 -10.62
C LEU A 10 6.68 -2.30 -11.93
N ALA A 11 7.90 -1.77 -11.88
CA ALA A 11 8.65 -1.38 -13.07
C ALA A 11 9.27 -2.57 -13.82
N MET A 12 9.64 -3.62 -13.09
CA MET A 12 10.26 -4.83 -13.66
C MET A 12 9.23 -5.87 -14.13
N ASP A 13 8.09 -5.95 -13.46
CA ASP A 13 7.08 -6.99 -13.67
C ASP A 13 5.67 -6.38 -13.79
N PRO A 14 5.16 -6.17 -15.02
CA PRO A 14 3.86 -5.58 -15.24
C PRO A 14 2.74 -6.53 -14.78
N VAL A 15 1.76 -5.97 -14.06
CA VAL A 15 0.64 -6.76 -13.50
C VAL A 15 -0.33 -7.15 -14.63
N HIS A 16 -0.39 -8.45 -14.93
CA HIS A 16 -1.33 -9.00 -15.91
C HIS A 16 -2.67 -9.44 -15.31
N ASP A 17 -2.66 -9.96 -14.08
CA ASP A 17 -3.86 -10.30 -13.31
C ASP A 17 -3.69 -9.79 -11.87
N TRP A 18 -4.72 -9.11 -11.37
CA TRP A 18 -4.71 -8.45 -10.07
C TRP A 18 -5.04 -9.40 -8.91
N VAL A 19 -5.71 -10.52 -9.19
CA VAL A 19 -6.30 -11.40 -8.17
C VAL A 19 -5.50 -12.69 -8.05
N HIS A 20 -5.23 -13.37 -9.18
CA HIS A 20 -4.59 -14.69 -9.17
C HIS A 20 -3.14 -14.68 -9.66
N SER A 21 -2.61 -13.55 -10.16
CA SER A 21 -1.19 -13.49 -10.50
C SER A 21 -0.35 -13.57 -9.25
N CYS A 22 0.59 -14.51 -9.24
CA CYS A 22 1.58 -14.69 -8.19
C CYS A 22 2.97 -14.70 -8.80
N SER A 23 3.47 -13.50 -9.14
CA SER A 23 4.85 -13.40 -9.59
C SER A 23 5.82 -13.56 -8.42
N PRO A 24 6.96 -14.25 -8.61
CA PRO A 24 7.95 -14.44 -7.55
C PRO A 24 8.45 -13.11 -6.97
N LEU A 25 8.63 -12.10 -7.83
CA LEU A 25 9.08 -10.77 -7.40
C LEU A 25 8.04 -10.06 -6.52
N ALA A 26 6.75 -10.13 -6.87
CA ALA A 26 5.69 -9.55 -6.05
C ALA A 26 5.57 -10.26 -4.69
N VAL A 27 5.71 -11.59 -4.66
CA VAL A 27 5.71 -12.36 -3.41
C VAL A 27 6.90 -12.01 -2.52
N ILE A 28 8.11 -11.90 -3.10
CA ILE A 28 9.32 -11.51 -2.35
C ILE A 28 9.16 -10.08 -1.82
N CYS A 29 8.70 -9.14 -2.64
CA CYS A 29 8.42 -7.77 -2.24
C CYS A 29 7.47 -7.72 -1.05
N LEU A 30 6.31 -8.36 -1.17
CA LEU A 30 5.30 -8.36 -0.12
C LEU A 30 5.79 -9.08 1.14
N SER A 31 6.59 -10.14 1.02
CA SER A 31 7.18 -10.85 2.17
C SER A 31 8.18 -9.98 2.93
N LEU A 32 9.10 -9.30 2.22
CA LEU A 32 10.06 -8.38 2.82
C LEU A 32 9.35 -7.20 3.49
N SER A 33 8.35 -6.64 2.83
CA SER A 33 7.51 -5.58 3.40
C SER A 33 6.75 -6.07 4.64
N THR A 34 6.17 -7.28 4.61
CA THR A 34 5.48 -7.86 5.78
C THR A 34 6.40 -7.97 6.98
N GLY A 35 7.62 -8.48 6.81
CA GLY A 35 8.61 -8.53 7.88
C GLY A 35 8.95 -7.15 8.44
N TYR A 36 9.10 -6.15 7.57
CA TYR A 36 9.32 -4.76 7.97
C TYR A 36 8.14 -4.19 8.77
N PHE A 37 6.88 -4.43 8.36
CA PHE A 37 5.71 -3.97 9.11
C PHE A 37 5.58 -4.62 10.49
N ILE A 38 5.94 -5.90 10.61
CA ILE A 38 5.99 -6.61 11.90
C ILE A 38 7.04 -5.97 12.81
N TYR A 39 8.21 -5.63 12.26
CA TYR A 39 9.25 -4.95 13.01
C TYR A 39 8.80 -3.56 13.47
N ASP A 40 8.21 -2.74 12.58
CA ASP A 40 7.64 -1.43 12.94
C ASP A 40 6.58 -1.56 14.04
N PHE A 41 5.71 -2.57 13.95
CA PHE A 41 4.72 -2.87 15.00
C PHE A 41 5.38 -3.20 16.34
N TYR A 42 6.39 -4.07 16.34
CA TYR A 42 7.13 -4.44 17.54
C TYR A 42 7.80 -3.22 18.20
N ASP A 43 8.46 -2.38 17.41
CA ASP A 43 9.11 -1.15 17.90
C ASP A 43 8.09 -0.19 18.55
N MET A 44 6.90 -0.02 17.95
CA MET A 44 5.83 0.79 18.53
C MET A 44 5.31 0.24 19.87
N VAL A 45 5.27 -1.08 20.03
CA VAL A 45 4.84 -1.72 21.29
C VAL A 45 5.89 -1.51 22.38
N VAL A 46 7.17 -1.76 22.09
CA VAL A 46 8.28 -1.55 23.03
C VAL A 46 8.41 -0.07 23.41
N GLY A 47 8.22 0.83 22.45
CA GLY A 47 8.23 2.29 22.64
C GLY A 47 7.02 2.83 23.40
N ASN A 48 6.09 1.99 23.87
CA ASN A 48 4.86 2.39 24.55
C ASN A 48 4.01 3.40 23.75
N LEU A 49 4.10 3.38 22.41
CA LEU A 49 3.35 4.29 21.54
C LEU A 49 1.85 3.99 21.54
N TYR A 50 1.43 2.82 22.02
CA TYR A 50 0.02 2.44 22.17
C TYR A 50 -0.78 3.41 23.05
N VAL A 51 -0.14 4.07 24.01
CA VAL A 51 -0.79 5.04 24.91
C VAL A 51 -1.10 6.36 24.20
N ARG A 52 -0.21 6.82 23.31
CA ARG A 52 -0.34 8.14 22.65
C ARG A 52 -0.94 8.08 21.24
N ALA A 53 -0.83 6.94 20.57
CA ALA A 53 -1.15 6.80 19.15
C ALA A 53 -1.81 5.45 18.82
N HIS A 54 -2.81 5.04 19.61
CA HIS A 54 -3.55 3.79 19.44
C HIS A 54 -4.08 3.56 18.00
N GLY A 55 -4.49 4.64 17.30
CA GLY A 55 -4.98 4.53 15.92
C GLY A 55 -3.93 4.02 14.93
N ILE A 56 -2.66 4.42 15.10
CA ILE A 56 -1.56 3.95 14.25
C ILE A 56 -1.26 2.48 14.56
N LEU A 57 -1.32 2.09 15.83
CA LEU A 57 -1.11 0.71 16.22
C LEU A 57 -2.14 -0.24 15.59
N VAL A 58 -3.44 0.11 15.67
CA VAL A 58 -4.51 -0.66 15.04
C VAL A 58 -4.33 -0.72 13.52
N HIS A 59 -3.90 0.38 12.90
CA HIS A 59 -3.60 0.39 11.47
C HIS A 59 -2.51 -0.64 11.09
N HIS A 60 -1.39 -0.67 11.82
CA HIS A 60 -0.31 -1.62 11.56
C HIS A 60 -0.74 -3.07 11.79
N ILE A 61 -1.58 -3.35 12.79
CA ILE A 61 -2.15 -4.69 13.00
C ILE A 61 -2.98 -5.10 11.78
N MET A 62 -3.93 -4.25 11.36
CA MET A 62 -4.84 -4.58 10.26
C MET A 62 -4.11 -4.77 8.92
N VAL A 63 -3.15 -3.90 8.60
CA VAL A 63 -2.34 -4.02 7.38
C VAL A 63 -1.47 -5.27 7.41
N THR A 64 -0.81 -5.55 8.54
CA THR A 64 0.06 -6.73 8.66
C THR A 64 -0.74 -8.02 8.51
N LEU A 65 -1.91 -8.11 9.14
CA LEU A 65 -2.82 -9.24 8.99
C LEU A 65 -3.25 -9.42 7.52
N CYS A 66 -3.60 -8.34 6.84
CA CYS A 66 -3.96 -8.40 5.42
C CYS A 66 -2.83 -8.96 4.55
N TYR A 67 -1.58 -8.54 4.80
CA TYR A 67 -0.43 -9.02 4.03
C TYR A 67 -0.12 -10.49 4.31
N VAL A 68 -0.16 -10.91 5.57
CA VAL A 68 0.05 -12.32 5.96
C VAL A 68 -1.01 -13.21 5.31
N LEU A 69 -2.29 -12.82 5.37
CA LEU A 69 -3.38 -13.60 4.75
C LEU A 69 -3.21 -13.69 3.23
N ALA A 70 -2.86 -12.60 2.56
CA ALA A 70 -2.62 -12.62 1.12
C ALA A 70 -1.42 -13.49 0.72
N LEU A 71 -0.36 -13.49 1.52
CA LEU A 71 0.80 -14.37 1.31
C LEU A 71 0.46 -15.84 1.56
N HIS A 72 -0.42 -16.12 2.53
CA HIS A 72 -0.88 -17.46 2.87
C HIS A 72 -1.80 -18.04 1.80
N TYR A 73 -2.82 -17.28 1.39
CA TYR A 73 -3.80 -17.72 0.37
C TYR A 73 -3.34 -17.50 -1.06
N LYS A 74 -2.24 -16.77 -1.30
CA LYS A 74 -1.73 -16.43 -2.64
C LYS A 74 -2.79 -15.73 -3.50
N VAL A 75 -3.55 -14.84 -2.88
CA VAL A 75 -4.60 -14.04 -3.54
C VAL A 75 -4.30 -12.55 -3.35
N ALA A 76 -4.51 -11.76 -4.40
CA ALA A 76 -4.38 -10.31 -4.38
C ALA A 76 -2.97 -9.80 -3.98
N VAL A 77 -1.93 -10.61 -4.20
CA VAL A 77 -0.53 -10.22 -3.97
C VAL A 77 -0.14 -8.97 -4.78
N PRO A 78 -0.32 -8.90 -6.10
CA PRO A 78 0.05 -7.71 -6.88
C PRO A 78 -0.80 -6.49 -6.53
N TYR A 79 -2.06 -6.70 -6.14
CA TYR A 79 -2.92 -5.64 -5.59
C TYR A 79 -2.28 -5.01 -4.35
N LEU A 80 -1.85 -5.83 -3.38
CA LEU A 80 -1.22 -5.34 -2.16
C LEU A 80 0.16 -4.72 -2.39
N VAL A 81 0.92 -5.21 -3.37
CA VAL A 81 2.19 -4.57 -3.78
C VAL A 81 1.94 -3.15 -4.26
N VAL A 82 0.87 -2.89 -5.03
CA VAL A 82 0.49 -1.52 -5.39
C VAL A 82 0.06 -0.71 -4.17
N MET A 83 -0.68 -1.32 -3.23
CA MET A 83 -1.08 -0.65 -1.98
C MET A 83 0.09 -0.32 -1.04
N LEU A 84 1.28 -0.90 -1.20
CA LEU A 84 2.48 -0.45 -0.46
C LEU A 84 2.87 1.00 -0.80
N LEU A 85 2.47 1.51 -1.97
CA LEU A 85 2.70 2.92 -2.34
C LEU A 85 1.95 3.90 -1.44
N LEU A 86 0.92 3.43 -0.72
CA LEU A 86 0.18 4.23 0.27
C LEU A 86 1.06 4.70 1.43
N GLU A 87 2.18 4.03 1.71
CA GLU A 87 3.13 4.43 2.73
C GLU A 87 3.79 5.77 2.44
N ILE A 88 3.89 6.19 1.17
CA ILE A 88 4.48 7.48 0.80
C ILE A 88 3.75 8.63 1.49
N ASN A 89 2.42 8.54 1.59
CA ASN A 89 1.62 9.53 2.32
C ASN A 89 1.98 9.56 3.83
N SER A 90 2.25 8.40 4.42
CA SER A 90 2.68 8.30 5.82
C SER A 90 4.06 8.90 6.06
N VAL A 91 4.99 8.82 5.09
CA VAL A 91 6.30 9.50 5.17
C VAL A 91 6.13 11.01 5.33
N TRP A 92 5.23 11.63 4.56
CA TRP A 92 4.94 13.07 4.69
C TRP A 92 4.26 13.41 6.01
N LEU A 93 3.39 12.54 6.54
CA LEU A 93 2.81 12.70 7.87
C LEU A 93 3.87 12.69 8.97
N HIS A 94 4.80 11.73 8.92
CA HIS A 94 5.91 11.63 9.89
C HIS A 94 6.87 12.82 9.77
N ALA A 95 7.25 13.21 8.55
CA ALA A 95 8.09 14.38 8.32
C ALA A 95 7.45 15.65 8.91
N ARG A 96 6.15 15.86 8.71
CA ARG A 96 5.41 16.99 9.29
C ARG A 96 5.38 16.93 10.82
N LYS A 97 5.15 15.74 11.40
CA LYS A 97 5.14 15.57 12.85
C LYS A 97 6.52 15.84 13.45
N LEU A 98 7.59 15.36 12.83
CA LEU A 98 8.97 15.65 13.22
C LEU A 98 9.27 17.15 13.16
N LEU A 99 8.96 17.82 12.05
CA LEU A 99 9.12 19.27 11.92
C LEU A 99 8.33 20.04 12.99
N SER A 100 7.10 19.60 13.29
CA SER A 100 6.29 20.19 14.35
C SER A 100 6.89 19.99 15.74
N MET A 101 7.51 18.84 16.01
CA MET A 101 8.20 18.57 17.29
C MET A 101 9.46 19.42 17.47
N VAL A 102 10.12 19.79 16.37
CA VAL A 102 11.25 20.74 16.37
C VAL A 102 10.78 22.21 16.47
N GLY A 103 9.46 22.46 16.45
CA GLY A 103 8.89 23.81 16.60
C GLY A 103 8.71 24.57 15.30
N PHE A 104 8.81 23.92 14.13
CA PHE A 104 8.51 24.56 12.85
C PHE A 104 7.01 24.84 12.73
N THR A 105 6.66 26.04 12.29
CA THR A 105 5.28 26.49 12.05
C THR A 105 5.02 26.75 10.56
N LEU A 106 3.76 27.05 10.20
CA LEU A 106 3.33 27.39 8.82
C LEU A 106 4.09 28.56 8.19
N ARG A 107 4.78 29.38 8.98
CA ARG A 107 5.63 30.46 8.48
C ARG A 107 6.86 29.94 7.73
N ASN A 108 7.32 28.73 8.05
CA ASN A 108 8.47 28.13 7.41
C ASN A 108 8.07 27.45 6.09
N ARG A 109 8.76 27.81 4.99
CA ARG A 109 8.51 27.22 3.67
C ARG A 109 8.58 25.69 3.67
N VAL A 110 9.53 25.10 4.41
CA VAL A 110 9.66 23.63 4.51
C VAL A 110 8.41 22.98 5.10
N TYR A 111 7.83 23.58 6.14
CA TYR A 111 6.62 23.07 6.77
C TYR A 111 5.39 23.26 5.88
N ALA A 112 5.28 24.40 5.19
CA ALA A 112 4.21 24.65 4.21
C ALA A 112 4.29 23.70 3.00
N MET A 113 5.49 23.44 2.47
CA MET A 113 5.70 22.47 1.39
C MET A 113 5.31 21.05 1.82
N SER A 114 5.61 20.67 3.08
CA SER A 114 5.20 19.38 3.63
C SER A 114 3.68 19.21 3.67
N TRP A 115 2.94 20.30 3.90
CA TRP A 115 1.48 20.33 3.82
C TRP A 115 0.96 20.11 2.40
N HIS A 116 1.55 20.77 1.40
CA HIS A 116 1.17 20.57 0.01
C HIS A 116 1.50 19.15 -0.47
N ALA A 117 2.68 18.64 -0.11
CA ALA A 117 3.09 17.27 -0.43
C ALA A 117 2.15 16.24 0.21
N LEU A 118 1.68 16.47 1.45
CA LEU A 118 0.72 15.62 2.12
C LEU A 118 -0.61 15.56 1.34
N TRP A 119 -1.19 16.70 0.97
CA TRP A 119 -2.44 16.71 0.21
C TRP A 119 -2.28 16.05 -1.16
N LEU A 120 -1.21 16.39 -1.88
CA LEU A 120 -0.93 15.78 -3.17
C LEU A 120 -0.82 14.26 -3.07
N THR A 121 -0.02 13.77 -2.13
CA THR A 121 0.16 12.33 -1.93
C THR A 121 -1.10 11.64 -1.39
N PHE A 122 -1.92 12.33 -0.60
CA PHE A 122 -3.21 11.81 -0.17
C PHE A 122 -4.14 11.54 -1.35
N TYR A 123 -4.33 12.50 -2.26
CA TYR A 123 -5.19 12.29 -3.42
C TYR A 123 -4.67 11.21 -4.37
N THR A 124 -3.36 11.21 -4.64
CA THR A 124 -2.78 10.22 -5.56
C THR A 124 -2.84 8.82 -4.97
N THR A 125 -2.40 8.65 -3.73
CA THR A 125 -2.29 7.32 -3.12
C THR A 125 -3.65 6.83 -2.63
N ARG A 126 -4.47 7.64 -1.96
CA ARG A 126 -5.71 7.15 -1.32
C ARG A 126 -6.94 7.17 -2.22
N VAL A 127 -6.93 7.95 -3.30
CA VAL A 127 -8.07 8.05 -4.23
C VAL A 127 -7.72 7.43 -5.57
N LEU A 128 -6.78 8.04 -6.30
CA LEU A 128 -6.52 7.65 -7.69
C LEU A 128 -6.03 6.20 -7.83
N LEU A 129 -5.08 5.81 -6.99
CA LEU A 129 -4.41 4.51 -7.11
C LEU A 129 -5.35 3.32 -6.78
N PRO A 130 -6.07 3.28 -5.64
CA PRO A 130 -7.07 2.25 -5.37
C PRO A 130 -8.19 2.21 -6.40
N LEU A 131 -8.69 3.37 -6.86
CA LEU A 131 -9.73 3.42 -7.88
C LEU A 131 -9.23 2.82 -9.20
N ALA A 132 -8.03 3.18 -9.65
CA ALA A 132 -7.43 2.64 -10.86
C ALA A 132 -7.29 1.11 -10.79
N VAL A 133 -6.84 0.59 -9.65
CA VAL A 133 -6.70 -0.85 -9.44
C VAL A 133 -8.08 -1.54 -9.41
N HIS A 134 -9.05 -1.00 -8.68
CA HIS A 134 -10.42 -1.55 -8.64
C HIS A 134 -11.09 -1.58 -10.02
N VAL A 135 -10.93 -0.52 -10.82
CA VAL A 135 -11.40 -0.49 -12.21
C VAL A 135 -10.67 -1.54 -13.04
N GLY A 136 -9.35 -1.70 -12.85
CA GLY A 136 -8.55 -2.75 -13.49
C GLY A 136 -9.08 -4.16 -13.18
N VAL A 137 -9.39 -4.44 -11.93
CA VAL A 137 -9.98 -5.73 -11.50
C VAL A 137 -11.36 -5.92 -12.13
N TYR A 138 -12.23 -4.91 -12.09
CA TYR A 138 -13.58 -4.98 -12.64
C TYR A 138 -13.58 -5.26 -14.15
N VAL A 139 -12.74 -4.55 -14.90
CA VAL A 139 -12.59 -4.76 -16.35
C VAL A 139 -12.02 -6.15 -16.66
N GLY A 140 -11.05 -6.62 -15.87
CA GLY A 140 -10.49 -7.96 -15.99
C GLY A 140 -11.55 -9.06 -15.80
N CYS A 141 -12.34 -8.94 -14.74
CA CYS A 141 -13.44 -9.87 -14.45
C CYS A 141 -14.50 -9.88 -15.56
N ASN A 142 -14.92 -8.70 -16.03
CA ASN A 142 -15.92 -8.60 -17.10
C ASN A 142 -15.44 -9.25 -18.42
N LYS A 143 -14.16 -9.10 -18.76
CA LYS A 143 -13.57 -9.77 -19.94
C LYS A 143 -13.56 -11.29 -19.78
N ALA A 144 -13.22 -11.81 -18.60
CA ALA A 144 -13.22 -13.23 -18.32
C ALA A 144 -14.63 -13.83 -18.47
N TYR A 145 -15.62 -13.18 -17.85
CA TYR A 145 -17.04 -13.56 -17.96
C TYR A 145 -17.55 -13.55 -19.40
N SER A 146 -17.22 -12.53 -20.20
CA SER A 146 -17.62 -12.49 -21.61
C SER A 146 -16.99 -13.62 -22.44
N LYS A 147 -15.78 -14.07 -22.10
CA LYS A 147 -15.09 -15.15 -22.81
C LYS A 147 -15.76 -16.49 -22.52
N GLU A 148 -16.05 -16.77 -21.26
CA GLU A 148 -16.75 -17.97 -20.81
C GLU A 148 -18.13 -18.10 -21.45
N LYS A 149 -18.91 -17.02 -21.45
CA LYS A 149 -20.24 -16.98 -22.10
C LYS A 149 -20.17 -17.26 -23.62
N LYS A 150 -19.09 -16.87 -24.30
CA LYS A 150 -18.90 -17.20 -25.72
C LYS A 150 -18.58 -18.69 -25.92
N GLN A 151 -17.79 -19.31 -25.03
CA GLN A 151 -17.49 -20.74 -25.09
C GLN A 151 -18.74 -21.60 -24.86
N LEU A 152 -19.57 -21.24 -23.87
CA LEU A 152 -20.86 -21.93 -23.62
C LEU A 152 -21.88 -21.82 -24.76
N LYS A 153 -21.73 -20.84 -25.67
CA LYS A 153 -22.62 -20.72 -26.84
C LYS A 153 -22.14 -21.52 -28.05
N VAL A 154 -20.90 -22.02 -28.02
CA VAL A 154 -20.26 -22.75 -29.14
C VAL A 154 -20.18 -24.25 -28.86
N ALA A 155 -20.26 -24.66 -27.59
CA ALA A 155 -20.45 -26.04 -27.16
C ALA A 155 -21.93 -26.44 -27.20
#